data_AF-A0A961QU96-F1
#
_entry.id   AF-A0A961QU96-F1
#
_cell.length_a   1.000
_cell.length_b   1.000
_cell.length_c   1.000
_cell.angle_alpha   90.00
_cell.angle_beta   90.00
_cell.angle_gamma   90.00
#
_symmetry.space_group_name_H-M   'P 1'
#
loop_
_entity.id
_entity.type
_entity.pdbx_description
1 polymer ?
#
loop_
_entity_poly.entity_id
_entity_poly.type
_entity_poly.pdbx_seq_one_letter_code
_entity_poly.pdbx_strand_id
1 'polypeptide(L)'
;MTETVWAALRALRAGERAILPDPAWTDAARAAFDLYAPLARGAAGEAPFLFAQVGQSLDGRVATVTGDAADVSGREGLRHLHRCRALADAVVIGVRTALTDNPRLTVR
;
A
#
# COMPACT_ATOMS: atom_id res chain seq x y z
N MET A 1 4.76 4.69 7.92
CA MET A 1 5.34 3.34 8.13
C MET A 1 6.85 3.45 8.19
N THR A 2 7.44 3.03 9.31
CA THR A 2 8.91 3.04 9.53
C THR A 2 9.58 1.95 8.69
N GLU A 3 10.90 2.05 8.49
CA GLU A 3 11.66 1.00 7.77
C GLU A 3 11.63 -0.35 8.49
N THR A 4 11.63 -0.36 9.82
CA THR A 4 11.55 -1.61 10.61
C THR A 4 10.24 -2.35 10.37
N VAL A 5 9.10 -1.65 10.42
CA VAL A 5 7.79 -2.24 10.12
C VAL A 5 7.74 -2.71 8.66
N TRP A 6 8.30 -1.91 7.74
CA TRP A 6 8.36 -2.27 6.33
C TRP A 6 9.16 -3.55 6.07
N ALA A 7 10.33 -3.70 6.69
CA ALA A 7 11.15 -4.90 6.59
C ALA A 7 10.41 -6.14 7.09
N ALA A 8 9.71 -6.03 8.22
CA ALA A 8 8.91 -7.11 8.78
C ALA A 8 7.76 -7.54 7.86
N LEU A 9 7.03 -6.57 7.27
CA LEU A 9 5.95 -6.88 6.31
C LEU A 9 6.47 -7.57 5.05
N ARG A 10 7.65 -7.15 4.55
CA ARG A 10 8.28 -7.80 3.39
C ARG A 10 8.70 -9.24 3.69
N ALA A 11 9.28 -9.49 4.86
CA ALA A 11 9.65 -10.83 5.28
C ALA A 11 8.42 -11.73 5.45
N LEU A 12 7.36 -11.20 6.07
CA LEU A 12 6.07 -11.88 6.20
C LEU A 12 5.51 -12.27 4.83
N ARG A 13 5.55 -11.34 3.87
CA ARG A 13 5.15 -11.56 2.47
C ARG A 13 6.03 -12.61 1.76
N ALA A 14 7.31 -12.70 2.12
CA ALA A 14 8.22 -13.74 1.61
C ALA A 14 8.00 -15.11 2.28
N GLY A 15 7.06 -15.23 3.22
CA GLY A 15 6.77 -16.47 3.95
C GLY A 15 7.69 -16.73 5.14
N GLU A 16 8.50 -15.74 5.55
CA GLU A 16 9.40 -15.87 6.70
C GLU A 16 8.57 -15.82 8.00
N ARG A 17 8.46 -16.97 8.66
CA ARG A 17 7.65 -17.14 9.88
C ARG A 17 8.24 -16.49 11.13
N ALA A 18 9.51 -16.06 11.08
CA ALA A 18 10.30 -15.69 12.27
C ALA A 18 10.21 -14.21 12.68
N ILE A 19 9.64 -13.32 11.85
CA ILE A 19 9.53 -11.89 12.22
C ILE A 19 8.16 -11.63 12.85
N LEU A 20 8.00 -12.11 14.09
CA LEU A 20 7.01 -11.57 15.00
C LEU A 20 7.46 -10.17 15.47
N PRO A 21 6.53 -9.27 15.83
CA PRO A 21 6.90 -7.92 16.28
C PRO A 21 7.90 -7.99 17.45
N ASP A 22 9.03 -7.31 17.29
CA ASP A 22 10.08 -7.21 18.30
C ASP A 22 9.50 -6.52 19.55
N PRO A 23 9.72 -7.06 20.78
CA PRO A 23 9.29 -6.43 22.03
C PRO A 23 9.72 -4.97 22.17
N ALA A 24 10.84 -4.59 21.54
CA ALA A 24 11.37 -3.22 21.54
C ALA A 24 10.59 -2.25 20.63
N TRP A 25 9.59 -2.71 19.86
CA TRP A 25 8.79 -1.81 19.04
C TRP A 25 8.02 -0.79 19.88
N THR A 26 7.75 0.37 19.31
CA THR A 26 6.80 1.32 19.89
C THR A 26 5.37 0.84 19.64
N ASP A 27 4.40 1.34 20.41
CA ASP A 27 2.98 1.04 20.17
C ASP A 27 2.54 1.45 18.76
N ALA A 28 3.05 2.58 18.26
CA ALA A 28 2.77 3.03 16.90
C ALA A 28 3.32 2.07 15.83
N ALA A 29 4.49 1.45 16.07
CA ALA A 29 5.06 0.47 15.15
C ALA A 29 4.26 -0.84 15.16
N ARG A 30 3.84 -1.31 16.34
CA ARG A 30 2.94 -2.46 16.48
C ARG A 30 1.61 -2.21 15.77
N ALA A 31 0.95 -1.10 16.06
CA ALA A 31 -0.32 -0.72 15.43
C ALA A 31 -0.20 -0.63 13.90
N ALA A 32 0.90 -0.07 13.39
CA ALA A 32 1.14 -0.03 11.95
C ALA A 32 1.33 -1.43 11.36
N PHE A 33 2.09 -2.30 12.02
CA PHE A 33 2.26 -3.67 11.56
C PHE A 33 0.95 -4.45 11.55
N ASP A 34 0.17 -4.39 12.64
CA ASP A 34 -1.12 -5.08 12.74
C ASP A 34 -2.11 -4.61 11.66
N LEU A 35 -2.09 -3.30 11.35
CA LEU A 35 -2.91 -2.73 10.29
C LEU A 35 -2.54 -3.26 8.89
N TYR A 36 -1.25 -3.41 8.59
CA TYR A 36 -0.78 -3.77 7.25
C TYR A 36 -0.40 -5.25 7.07
N ALA A 37 -0.28 -6.03 8.15
CA ALA A 37 0.04 -7.45 8.10
C ALA A 37 -0.95 -8.27 7.25
N PRO A 38 -2.28 -7.99 7.24
CA PRO A 38 -3.20 -8.67 6.35
C PRO A 38 -2.85 -8.50 4.86
N LEU A 39 -2.35 -7.33 4.43
CA LEU A 39 -1.92 -7.11 3.05
C LEU A 39 -0.72 -8.00 2.71
N ALA A 40 0.23 -8.14 3.63
CA ALA A 40 1.42 -8.97 3.44
C ALA A 40 1.11 -10.47 3.44
N ARG A 41 0.18 -10.92 4.30
CA ARG A 41 -0.24 -12.34 4.35
C ARG A 41 -1.09 -12.75 3.16
N GLY A 42 -1.91 -11.83 2.64
CA GLY A 42 -2.90 -12.14 1.62
C GLY A 42 -4.08 -12.95 2.17
N ALA A 43 -4.78 -13.64 1.27
CA ALA A 43 -5.97 -14.43 1.61
C ALA A 43 -5.64 -15.61 2.54
N ALA A 44 -6.47 -15.82 3.57
CA ALA A 44 -6.38 -16.99 4.44
C ALA A 44 -7.25 -18.18 3.96
N GLY A 45 -7.96 -18.02 2.85
CA GLY A 45 -8.89 -19.01 2.28
C GLY A 45 -9.05 -18.84 0.78
N GLU A 46 -10.13 -19.38 0.21
CA GLU A 46 -10.33 -19.41 -1.26
C GLU A 46 -10.64 -18.03 -1.88
N ALA A 47 -11.15 -17.08 -1.10
CA ALA A 47 -11.46 -15.74 -1.58
C ALA A 47 -10.23 -14.82 -1.58
N PRO A 48 -9.99 -14.01 -2.63
CA PRO A 48 -8.86 -13.09 -2.67
C PRO A 48 -8.99 -12.00 -1.61
N PHE A 49 -7.86 -11.59 -1.02
CA PHE A 49 -7.80 -10.43 -0.16
C PHE A 49 -7.72 -9.17 -1.03
N LEU A 50 -8.69 -8.27 -0.87
CA LEU A 50 -8.79 -7.04 -1.65
C LEU A 50 -8.59 -5.83 -0.74
N PHE A 51 -7.79 -4.87 -1.21
CA PHE A 51 -7.67 -3.57 -0.59
C PHE A 51 -7.62 -2.49 -1.67
N ALA A 52 -8.01 -1.27 -1.30
CA ALA A 52 -7.98 -0.12 -2.18
C ALA A 52 -7.09 0.97 -1.57
N GLN A 53 -6.37 1.68 -2.44
CA GLN A 53 -5.65 2.89 -2.07
C GLN A 53 -6.16 4.05 -2.91
N VAL A 54 -6.46 5.17 -2.24
CA VAL A 54 -6.95 6.41 -2.87
C VAL A 54 -6.02 7.56 -2.50
N GLY A 55 -5.59 8.31 -3.50
CA GLY A 55 -5.02 9.64 -3.31
C GLY A 55 -6.13 10.67 -3.49
N GLN A 56 -6.37 11.50 -2.49
CA GLN A 56 -7.40 12.53 -2.54
C GLN A 56 -6.99 13.77 -1.74
N SER A 57 -7.58 14.91 -2.10
CA SER A 57 -7.55 16.14 -1.32
C SER A 57 -8.39 16.00 -0.04
N LEU A 58 -8.25 16.97 0.87
CA LEU A 58 -8.99 17.00 2.14
C LEU A 58 -10.51 17.09 1.94
N ASP A 59 -10.97 17.72 0.86
CA ASP A 59 -12.39 17.82 0.47
C ASP A 59 -12.88 16.60 -0.35
N GLY A 60 -12.08 15.54 -0.45
CA GLY A 60 -12.50 14.25 -1.03
C GLY A 60 -12.42 14.17 -2.55
N ARG A 61 -11.59 15.01 -3.19
CA ARG A 61 -11.42 15.02 -4.66
C ARG A 61 -10.16 14.25 -5.05
N VAL A 62 -10.30 13.40 -6.07
CA VAL A 62 -9.18 12.62 -6.63
C VAL A 62 -8.48 13.30 -7.81
N ALA A 63 -9.09 14.35 -8.36
CA ALA A 63 -8.57 15.18 -9.44
C ALA A 63 -9.26 16.55 -9.44
N THR A 64 -8.63 17.54 -10.07
CA THR A 64 -9.25 18.83 -10.36
C THR A 64 -10.32 18.70 -11.44
N VAL A 65 -11.10 19.77 -11.67
CA VAL A 65 -12.13 19.81 -12.73
C VAL A 65 -11.57 19.62 -14.14
N THR A 66 -10.28 19.91 -14.34
CA THR A 66 -9.56 19.70 -15.60
C THR A 66 -8.89 18.32 -15.68
N GLY A 67 -9.05 17.47 -14.66
CA GLY A 67 -8.51 16.12 -14.61
C GLY A 67 -7.09 16.01 -14.06
N ASP A 68 -6.50 17.09 -13.53
CA ASP A 68 -5.18 17.03 -12.92
C ASP A 68 -5.25 16.37 -11.53
N ALA A 69 -4.51 15.29 -11.35
CA ALA A 69 -4.40 14.51 -10.12
C ALA A 69 -2.96 14.36 -9.64
N ALA A 70 -2.01 15.08 -10.25
CA ALA A 70 -0.60 14.93 -9.98
C ALA A 70 -0.28 15.27 -8.51
N ASP A 71 0.51 14.40 -7.88
CA ASP A 71 1.15 14.61 -6.58
C ASP A 71 0.23 14.98 -5.40
N VAL A 72 -1.09 14.71 -5.48
CA VAL A 72 -2.06 15.01 -4.40
C VAL A 72 -1.67 14.38 -3.06
N SER A 73 -1.00 13.22 -3.07
CA SER A 73 -0.52 12.52 -1.88
C SER A 73 0.91 12.85 -1.48
N GLY A 74 1.62 13.65 -2.28
CA GLY A 74 3.03 13.97 -2.11
C GLY A 74 3.96 12.74 -2.15
N ARG A 75 5.26 13.00 -1.91
CA ARG A 75 6.31 11.97 -1.99
C ARG A 75 6.11 10.81 -1.02
N GLU A 76 5.76 11.10 0.23
CA GLU A 76 5.58 10.06 1.25
C GLU A 76 4.34 9.19 0.97
N GLY A 77 3.27 9.78 0.43
CA GLY A 77 2.09 9.03 -0.02
C GLY A 77 2.39 8.13 -1.22
N LEU A 78 3.19 8.60 -2.18
CA LEU A 78 3.67 7.78 -3.31
C LEU A 78 4.58 6.64 -2.83
N ARG A 79 5.47 6.91 -1.87
CA ARG A 79 6.32 5.88 -1.25
C ARG A 79 5.46 4.80 -0.56
N HIS A 80 4.42 5.22 0.13
CA HIS A 80 3.45 4.30 0.72
C HIS A 80 2.70 3.49 -0.34
N LEU A 81 2.25 4.11 -1.44
CA LEU A 81 1.63 3.43 -2.58
C LEU A 81 2.52 2.32 -3.16
N HIS A 82 3.81 2.61 -3.37
CA HIS A 82 4.75 1.62 -3.88
C HIS A 82 4.95 0.45 -2.92
N ARG A 83 4.95 0.71 -1.60
CA ARG A 83 5.00 -0.34 -0.57
C ARG A 83 3.75 -1.20 -0.57
N CYS A 84 2.56 -0.61 -0.69
CA CYS A 84 1.31 -1.35 -0.84
C CYS A 84 1.32 -2.23 -2.10
N ARG A 85 1.76 -1.69 -3.24
CA ARG A 85 1.90 -2.45 -4.49
C ARG A 85 2.89 -3.62 -4.37
N ALA A 86 3.99 -3.43 -3.63
CA ALA A 86 4.98 -4.48 -3.39
C ALA A 86 4.45 -5.64 -2.52
N LEU A 87 3.37 -5.40 -1.76
CA LEU A 87 2.68 -6.43 -0.98
C LEU A 87 1.49 -7.04 -1.73
N ALA A 88 1.19 -6.59 -2.95
CA ALA A 88 0.05 -7.08 -3.74
C ALA A 88 0.52 -8.04 -4.85
N ASP A 89 -0.28 -9.06 -5.12
CA ASP A 89 -0.08 -9.99 -6.24
C ASP A 89 -0.47 -9.36 -7.58
N ALA A 90 -1.48 -8.50 -7.57
CA ALA A 90 -2.00 -7.82 -8.75
C ALA A 90 -2.46 -6.40 -8.41
N VAL A 91 -2.35 -5.49 -9.39
CA VAL A 91 -2.87 -4.13 -9.31
C VAL A 91 -3.98 -3.97 -10.33
N VAL A 92 -5.17 -3.58 -9.87
CA VAL A 92 -6.35 -3.35 -10.71
C VAL A 92 -6.62 -1.86 -10.80
N ILE A 93 -6.89 -1.37 -12.01
CA ILE A 93 -7.30 0.01 -12.28
C ILE A 93 -8.48 0.03 -13.24
N GLY A 94 -9.22 1.15 -13.27
CA GLY A 94 -10.24 1.38 -14.28
C GLY A 94 -9.65 1.72 -15.65
N VAL A 95 -10.37 1.41 -16.72
CA VAL A 95 -9.95 1.72 -18.10
C VAL A 95 -9.66 3.22 -18.32
N ARG A 96 -10.43 4.11 -17.67
CA ARG A 96 -10.22 5.55 -17.78
C ARG A 96 -8.85 5.96 -17.20
N THR A 97 -8.48 5.44 -16.03
CA THR A 97 -7.14 5.65 -15.44
C THR A 97 -6.04 5.17 -16.38
N ALA A 98 -6.22 4.02 -17.04
CA ALA A 98 -5.23 3.50 -17.99
C ALA A 98 -5.02 4.45 -19.18
N LEU A 99 -6.11 5.01 -19.71
CA LEU A 99 -6.08 5.91 -20.88
C LEU A 99 -5.61 7.33 -20.53
N THR A 100 -6.00 7.85 -19.36
CA THR A 100 -5.71 9.23 -18.95
C THR A 100 -4.33 9.37 -18.32
N ASP A 101 -3.92 8.43 -17.47
CA ASP A 101 -2.72 8.60 -16.63
C ASP A 101 -1.49 7.88 -17.19
N ASN A 102 -1.68 7.01 -18.19
CA ASN A 102 -0.65 6.12 -18.76
C ASN A 102 0.32 5.53 -17.69
N PRO A 103 -0.22 4.87 -16.64
CA PRO A 103 0.60 4.48 -15.49
C PRO A 103 1.44 3.24 -15.82
N ARG A 104 2.70 3.21 -15.37
CA ARG A 104 3.53 1.99 -15.49
C ARG A 104 3.14 0.89 -14.50
N LEU A 105 2.42 1.24 -13.42
CA LEU A 105 1.97 0.33 -12.34
C LEU A 105 3.06 -0.53 -11.67
N THR A 106 4.34 -0.16 -11.83
CA THR A 106 5.49 -0.81 -11.21
C THR A 106 5.75 -0.37 -9.76
N VAL A 107 6.46 -1.20 -9.00
CA VAL A 107 7.06 -0.87 -7.70
C VAL A 107 8.39 -0.15 -7.93
N ARG A 108 8.63 0.97 -7.22
CA ARG A 108 9.84 1.80 -7.32
C ARG A 108 10.19 2.41 -5.96
#